data_AF-A0A8D2D0N4-F1
#
_entry.id   AF-A0A8D2D0N4-F1
#
_cell.length_a   1.000
_cell.length_b   1.000
_cell.length_c   1.000
_cell.angle_alpha   90.00
_cell.angle_beta   90.00
_cell.angle_gamma   90.00
#
_symmetry.space_group_name_H-M   'P 1'
#
loop_
_entity.id
_entity.type
_entity.pdbx_description
1 polymer ?
#
loop_
_entity_poly.entity_id
_entity_poly.type
_entity_poly.pdbx_seq_one_letter_code
_entity_poly.pdbx_strand_id
1 'polypeptide(L)'
;MMIDGVFRGNPKQVKEYQDLLTPVLHQTTEGYPVVPKYYYVPADFVEYEKRNPGSQKRFPSNCGRDGKLFLWGQALYIIAKLLADELISPKDIDPIQRYIPRQNQRNVSMRYSNQGPLENDLVVHVALAAESQRLQVFLNTYGIQTQTPQQVEPIQIWPQQELVKAYFHLGINEKLGLSGRPDRPIGCLGTSKIYRILGKTVVCYPIIFDLSDFYMSQDVLLLIDDIKNALQFIKQYWKMHGRPLFLVLIREDNIRGSRFNPILDMLAAFKKGMIGGVKVHVDRLQTLISGAVVEQLDFLRISDTEELPEFKSFEELQFPKHSKVKRQSSTPDAPELKQQPNITITEWKNKSTHDILQKLNDCSCLASQTILLGILLKREGPNFITKEGTVSDHIERVYRRAGSKKLWSVVHRAASLLSKVVDSLAPSITNVLVQGKQVTLGAFGHEEEVISNPLSPRVIKNIIYYKCNTHDEREAVLQQELVIHIGWIISNNPELFRGMLKIRIGWIIHAMEYELQIRGGDKPAIDLYQLSPSEVKQLLLDILQPQQNGR
;
A
#
# COMPACT_ATOMS: atom_id res chain seq x y z
N MET A 1 -10.53 31.18 13.58
CA MET A 1 -9.31 31.17 14.43
C MET A 1 -8.38 32.25 13.89
N MET A 2 -7.68 33.01 14.74
CA MET A 2 -6.83 34.13 14.29
C MET A 2 -5.77 33.70 13.26
N ILE A 3 -5.00 32.64 13.54
CA ILE A 3 -3.92 32.13 12.66
C ILE A 3 -4.46 31.77 11.28
N ASP A 4 -5.58 31.03 11.22
CA ASP A 4 -6.27 30.68 9.97
C ASP A 4 -6.72 31.93 9.18
N GLY A 5 -7.17 32.98 9.87
CA GLY A 5 -7.49 34.28 9.25
C GLY A 5 -6.29 34.96 8.61
N VAL A 6 -5.14 35.00 9.30
CA VAL A 6 -3.87 35.55 8.75
C VAL A 6 -3.43 34.75 7.53
N PHE A 7 -3.43 33.42 7.63
CA PHE A 7 -3.00 32.50 6.57
C PHE A 7 -3.90 32.55 5.31
N ARG A 8 -5.18 32.94 5.46
CA ARG A 8 -6.11 33.19 4.34
C ARG A 8 -6.13 34.63 3.84
N GLY A 9 -5.41 35.56 4.47
CA GLY A 9 -5.51 36.99 4.17
C GLY A 9 -6.87 37.60 4.50
N ASN A 10 -7.56 37.10 5.54
CA ASN A 10 -8.89 37.55 5.96
C ASN A 10 -8.82 38.35 7.27
N PRO A 11 -8.57 39.68 7.21
CA PRO A 11 -8.42 40.51 8.41
C PRO A 11 -9.70 40.62 9.25
N LYS A 12 -10.88 40.44 8.64
CA LYS A 12 -12.16 40.43 9.38
C LYS A 12 -12.21 39.26 10.36
N GLN A 13 -11.79 38.07 9.93
CA GLN A 13 -11.72 36.88 10.78
C GLN A 13 -10.62 37.02 11.86
N VAL A 14 -9.49 37.67 11.55
CA VAL A 14 -8.47 37.95 12.58
C VAL A 14 -9.06 38.82 13.70
N LYS A 15 -9.71 39.92 13.32
CA LYS A 15 -10.32 40.86 14.27
C LYS A 15 -11.44 40.22 15.09
N GLU A 16 -12.38 39.52 14.44
CA GLU A 16 -13.48 38.80 15.10
C GLU A 16 -12.97 37.87 16.21
N TYR A 17 -11.98 37.02 15.90
CA TYR A 17 -11.43 36.08 16.89
C TYR A 17 -10.58 36.78 17.96
N GLN A 18 -9.99 37.94 17.67
CA GLN A 18 -9.26 38.76 18.64
C GLN A 18 -10.23 39.42 19.64
N ASP A 19 -11.34 39.99 19.14
CA ASP A 19 -12.39 40.60 19.95
C ASP A 19 -13.08 39.55 20.85
N LEU A 20 -13.29 38.32 20.34
CA LEU A 20 -13.80 37.18 21.13
C LEU A 20 -12.80 36.64 22.15
N LEU A 21 -11.48 36.72 21.89
CA LEU A 21 -10.45 36.18 22.78
C LEU A 21 -10.13 37.12 23.94
N THR A 22 -10.12 38.43 23.72
CA THR A 22 -9.81 39.44 24.75
C THR A 22 -10.57 39.25 26.07
N PRO A 23 -11.91 39.04 26.12
CA PRO A 23 -12.65 38.86 27.38
C PRO A 23 -12.41 37.52 28.08
N VAL A 24 -11.77 36.54 27.42
CA VAL A 24 -11.42 35.22 27.97
C VAL A 24 -9.92 35.05 28.25
N LEU A 25 -9.17 36.16 28.29
CA LEU A 25 -7.81 36.19 28.83
C LEU A 25 -7.83 36.54 30.32
N HIS A 26 -7.00 35.86 31.10
CA HIS A 26 -6.75 36.18 32.50
C HIS A 26 -5.46 36.98 32.60
N GLN A 27 -5.42 38.07 33.37
CA GLN A 27 -4.17 38.80 33.60
C GLN A 27 -3.46 38.29 34.86
N THR A 28 -2.13 38.17 34.80
CA THR A 28 -1.31 37.93 36.00
C THR A 28 -1.27 39.18 36.90
N THR A 29 -0.72 39.03 38.10
CA THR A 29 -0.38 40.15 39.01
C THR A 29 0.57 41.18 38.40
N GLU A 30 1.28 40.81 37.33
CA GLU A 30 2.21 41.66 36.58
C GLU A 30 1.57 42.25 35.30
N GLY A 31 0.27 42.00 35.08
CA GLY A 31 -0.49 42.51 33.93
C GLY A 31 -0.37 41.67 32.64
N TYR A 32 0.37 40.56 32.64
CA TYR A 32 0.57 39.75 31.45
C TYR A 32 -0.68 38.91 31.09
N PRO A 33 -1.11 38.86 29.82
CA PRO A 33 -2.24 38.05 29.37
C PRO A 33 -1.90 36.55 29.33
N VAL A 34 -2.70 35.76 30.04
CA VAL A 34 -2.61 34.30 30.15
C VAL A 34 -3.88 33.66 29.61
N VAL A 35 -3.72 32.63 28.80
CA VAL A 35 -4.81 31.79 28.27
C VAL A 35 -5.14 30.67 29.28
N PRO A 36 -6.33 30.68 29.91
CA PRO A 36 -6.75 29.59 30.80
C PRO A 36 -7.19 28.37 29.97
N LYS A 37 -6.82 27.16 30.41
CA LYS A 37 -7.24 25.91 29.75
C LYS A 37 -8.72 25.61 29.94
N TYR A 38 -9.23 25.89 31.13
CA TYR A 38 -10.59 25.60 31.54
C TYR A 38 -11.20 26.77 32.30
N TYR A 39 -12.52 26.80 32.28
CA TYR A 39 -13.37 27.77 32.95
C TYR A 39 -14.40 27.03 33.79
N TYR A 40 -14.70 27.53 34.99
CA TYR A 40 -15.67 26.90 35.90
C TYR A 40 -16.69 27.93 36.41
N VAL A 41 -17.87 27.43 36.79
CA VAL A 41 -18.90 28.19 37.52
C VAL A 41 -18.74 27.86 39.01
N PRO A 42 -18.79 28.83 39.94
CA PRO A 42 -18.68 28.55 41.37
C PRO A 42 -19.85 27.68 41.85
N ALA A 43 -19.61 26.84 42.88
CA ALA A 43 -20.54 25.79 43.30
C ALA A 43 -21.97 26.30 43.54
N ASP A 44 -22.11 27.46 44.20
CA ASP A 44 -23.38 28.08 44.56
C ASP A 44 -24.26 28.45 43.34
N PHE A 45 -23.63 28.63 42.17
CA PHE A 45 -24.30 29.04 40.93
C PHE A 45 -24.53 27.89 39.94
N VAL A 46 -24.04 26.67 40.23
CA VAL A 46 -24.13 25.51 39.32
C VAL A 46 -25.58 25.14 39.00
N GLU A 47 -26.49 25.18 39.97
CA GLU A 47 -27.91 24.85 39.74
C GLU A 47 -28.63 25.88 38.86
N TYR A 48 -28.22 27.15 38.91
CA TYR A 48 -28.75 28.19 38.01
C TYR A 48 -28.23 28.01 36.58
N GLU A 49 -26.94 27.66 36.42
CA GLU A 49 -26.36 27.32 35.12
C GLU A 49 -27.00 26.07 34.49
N LYS A 50 -27.31 25.04 35.28
CA LYS A 50 -28.03 23.84 34.80
C LYS A 50 -29.44 24.16 34.29
N ARG A 51 -30.14 25.09 34.96
CA ARG A 51 -31.50 25.51 34.57
C ARG A 51 -31.52 26.41 33.33
N ASN A 52 -30.49 27.25 33.15
CA ASN A 52 -30.34 28.10 31.98
C ASN A 52 -28.85 28.17 31.55
N PRO A 53 -28.42 27.30 30.62
CA PRO A 53 -27.03 27.23 30.18
C PRO A 53 -26.53 28.56 29.59
N GLY A 54 -25.34 28.99 30.01
CA GLY A 54 -24.71 30.25 29.62
C GLY A 54 -25.07 31.44 30.52
N SER A 55 -25.98 31.27 31.49
CA SER A 55 -26.42 32.38 32.36
C SER A 55 -25.40 32.83 33.40
N GLN A 56 -24.50 31.96 33.84
CA GLN A 56 -23.59 32.24 34.95
C GLN A 56 -22.19 32.65 34.50
N LYS A 57 -21.61 33.62 35.22
CA LYS A 57 -20.23 34.07 35.02
C LYS A 57 -19.26 32.94 35.33
N ARG A 58 -18.35 32.70 34.40
CA ARG A 58 -17.29 31.69 34.51
C ARG A 58 -15.98 32.31 34.94
N PHE A 59 -15.21 31.57 35.72
CA PHE A 59 -13.90 31.99 36.24
C PHE A 59 -12.80 31.07 35.70
N PRO A 60 -11.58 31.60 35.46
CA PRO A 60 -10.47 30.81 34.95
C PRO A 60 -10.04 29.77 35.99
N SER A 61 -9.89 28.51 35.55
CA SER A 61 -9.47 27.42 36.43
C SER A 61 -7.95 27.34 36.58
N ASN A 62 -7.51 26.80 37.73
CA ASN A 62 -6.13 26.38 37.95
C ASN A 62 -5.89 24.92 37.48
N CYS A 63 -6.95 24.16 37.21
CA CYS A 63 -6.85 22.76 36.80
C CYS A 63 -6.28 22.60 35.38
N GLY A 64 -5.54 21.51 35.15
CA GLY A 64 -5.05 21.12 33.82
C GLY A 64 -3.89 21.96 33.27
N ARG A 65 -3.28 22.82 34.09
CA ARG A 65 -2.02 23.50 33.82
C ARG A 65 -0.85 22.55 34.05
N ASP A 66 0.25 22.78 33.33
CA ASP A 66 1.52 22.11 33.58
C ASP A 66 2.41 23.12 34.34
N GLY A 67 2.32 23.09 35.67
CA GLY A 67 2.79 24.20 36.52
C GLY A 67 1.88 25.44 36.46
N LYS A 68 2.45 26.63 36.20
CA LYS A 68 1.73 27.92 36.30
C LYS A 68 0.83 28.25 35.10
N LEU A 69 1.08 27.67 33.93
CA LEU A 69 0.49 28.07 32.63
C LEU A 69 -0.07 26.89 31.84
N PHE A 70 -0.96 27.17 30.89
CA PHE A 70 -1.36 26.23 29.85
C PHE A 70 -0.48 26.43 28.61
N LEU A 71 0.68 25.75 28.58
CA LEU A 71 1.75 26.02 27.61
C LEU A 71 1.28 25.99 26.14
N TRP A 72 0.46 25.00 25.74
CA TRP A 72 -0.02 24.88 24.36
C TRP A 72 -0.93 26.05 23.93
N GLY A 73 -1.91 26.41 24.76
CA GLY A 73 -2.80 27.55 24.50
C GLY A 73 -2.05 28.88 24.53
N GLN A 74 -1.10 29.04 25.46
CA GLN A 74 -0.28 30.24 25.55
C GLN A 74 0.64 30.40 24.33
N ALA A 75 1.27 29.31 23.87
CA ALA A 75 2.11 29.32 22.68
C ALA A 75 1.30 29.69 21.42
N LEU A 76 0.12 29.10 21.24
CA LEU A 76 -0.77 29.46 20.13
C LEU A 76 -1.23 30.91 20.18
N TYR A 77 -1.51 31.46 21.37
CA TYR A 77 -1.86 32.88 21.53
C TYR A 77 -0.70 33.80 21.19
N ILE A 78 0.52 33.50 21.65
CA ILE A 78 1.72 34.26 21.31
C ILE A 78 1.96 34.25 19.79
N ILE A 79 1.90 33.07 19.16
CA ILE A 79 2.03 32.94 17.69
C ILE A 79 0.94 33.73 16.96
N ALA A 80 -0.31 33.62 17.40
CA ALA A 80 -1.43 34.37 16.82
C ALA A 80 -1.27 35.89 16.95
N LYS A 81 -0.70 36.37 18.05
CA LYS A 81 -0.40 37.79 18.28
C LYS A 81 0.76 38.28 17.43
N LEU A 82 1.89 37.58 17.43
CA LEU A 82 3.05 37.91 16.58
C LEU A 82 2.67 37.96 15.08
N LEU A 83 1.75 37.10 14.63
CA LEU A 83 1.20 37.13 13.26
C LEU A 83 0.23 38.30 13.03
N ALA A 84 -0.65 38.60 13.98
CA ALA A 84 -1.66 39.66 13.86
C ALA A 84 -1.04 41.07 13.96
N ASP A 85 0.04 41.20 14.72
CA ASP A 85 0.82 42.42 14.91
C ASP A 85 1.98 42.53 13.87
N GLU A 86 1.99 41.66 12.85
CA GLU A 86 2.95 41.59 11.72
C GLU A 86 4.44 41.44 12.10
N LEU A 87 4.73 41.05 13.35
CA LEU A 87 6.08 40.80 13.88
C LEU A 87 6.73 39.51 13.34
N ILE A 88 5.91 38.54 12.94
CA ILE A 88 6.32 37.37 12.15
C ILE A 88 5.38 37.18 10.97
N SER A 89 5.88 36.64 9.87
CA SER A 89 5.09 36.30 8.70
C SER A 89 4.66 34.82 8.69
N PRO A 90 3.64 34.43 7.91
CA PRO A 90 3.31 33.02 7.70
C PRO A 90 4.47 32.18 7.14
N LYS A 91 5.48 32.79 6.50
CA LYS A 91 6.67 32.09 5.98
C LYS A 91 7.64 31.66 7.08
N ASP A 92 7.62 32.33 8.23
CA ASP A 92 8.51 32.01 9.36
C ASP A 92 7.98 30.79 10.13
N ILE A 93 6.67 30.51 10.03
CA ILE A 93 6.00 29.33 10.58
C ILE A 93 5.97 28.18 9.57
N ASP A 94 5.69 28.48 8.31
CA ASP A 94 5.65 27.50 7.20
C ASP A 94 6.62 27.91 6.08
N PRO A 95 7.94 27.69 6.28
CA PRO A 95 8.97 28.07 5.30
C PRO A 95 8.86 27.28 3.99
N ILE A 96 8.14 26.16 4.00
CA ILE A 96 7.84 25.32 2.83
C ILE A 96 6.47 25.62 2.21
N GLN A 97 5.77 26.66 2.69
CA GLN A 97 4.56 27.27 2.12
C GLN A 97 3.41 26.27 1.84
N ARG A 98 3.31 25.18 2.61
CA ARG A 98 2.23 24.18 2.49
C ARG A 98 0.83 24.79 2.61
N TYR A 99 0.67 25.87 3.37
CA TYR A 99 -0.61 26.56 3.53
C TYR A 99 -1.10 27.25 2.25
N ILE A 100 -0.20 27.72 1.40
CA ILE A 100 -0.58 28.36 0.15
C ILE A 100 -1.12 27.24 -0.75
N PRO A 101 -2.35 27.36 -1.30
CA PRO A 101 -2.84 26.40 -2.29
C PRO A 101 -1.82 26.26 -3.42
N ARG A 102 -1.57 25.03 -3.91
CA ARG A 102 -0.59 24.79 -5.01
C ARG A 102 -0.85 25.61 -6.28
N GLN A 103 -2.06 26.13 -6.44
CA GLN A 103 -2.43 27.06 -7.51
C GLN A 103 -1.81 28.46 -7.35
N ASN A 104 -1.44 28.86 -6.13
CA ASN A 104 -0.93 30.19 -5.79
C ASN A 104 0.51 30.18 -5.24
N GLN A 105 1.07 29.01 -4.91
CA GLN A 105 2.50 28.88 -4.58
C GLN A 105 3.34 29.46 -5.74
N ARG A 106 4.29 30.33 -5.43
CA ARG A 106 5.31 30.82 -6.38
C ARG A 106 6.64 30.13 -6.07
N ASN A 107 7.44 29.95 -7.12
CA ASN A 107 8.64 29.11 -7.14
C ASN A 107 9.65 29.43 -6.02
N VAL A 108 9.67 28.61 -4.96
CA VAL A 108 10.75 28.59 -3.94
C VAL A 108 11.53 27.26 -3.95
N SER A 109 11.05 26.23 -4.67
CA SER A 109 11.86 25.06 -5.02
C SER A 109 11.37 24.40 -6.29
N MET A 110 12.28 24.12 -7.24
CA MET A 110 12.03 23.37 -8.48
C MET A 110 11.60 21.90 -8.26
N ARG A 111 11.46 21.44 -7.01
CA ARG A 111 11.10 20.05 -6.66
C ARG A 111 9.60 19.77 -6.69
N TYR A 112 8.75 20.79 -6.58
CA TYR A 112 7.28 20.65 -6.66
C TYR A 112 6.70 21.83 -7.46
N SER A 113 6.10 21.51 -8.61
CA SER A 113 5.63 22.49 -9.58
C SER A 113 4.21 23.01 -9.33
N ASN A 114 3.98 24.21 -9.86
CA ASN A 114 2.78 25.04 -9.75
C ASN A 114 2.49 25.59 -11.17
N GLN A 115 1.31 26.09 -11.57
CA GLN A 115 0.10 26.48 -10.83
C GLN A 115 -1.16 25.90 -11.50
N GLY A 116 -2.37 26.30 -11.05
CA GLY A 116 -3.63 26.17 -11.79
C GLY A 116 -4.57 25.02 -11.39
N PRO A 117 -5.90 25.19 -11.57
CA PRO A 117 -6.83 24.07 -11.58
C PRO A 117 -6.52 23.21 -12.81
N LEU A 118 -5.96 22.03 -12.59
CA LEU A 118 -5.89 21.00 -13.62
C LEU A 118 -7.33 20.67 -14.04
N GLU A 119 -7.70 21.02 -15.27
CA GLU A 119 -8.86 20.42 -15.92
C GLU A 119 -8.74 18.90 -15.80
N ASN A 120 -9.86 18.22 -15.52
CA ASN A 120 -9.87 16.78 -15.21
C ASN A 120 -9.52 15.85 -16.40
N ASP A 121 -8.95 16.42 -17.48
CA ASP A 121 -8.41 15.73 -18.64
C ASP A 121 -6.93 15.33 -18.45
N LEU A 122 -6.65 14.65 -17.32
CA LEU A 122 -5.36 13.98 -17.14
C LEU A 122 -5.33 12.72 -18.02
N VAL A 123 -4.53 12.78 -19.08
CA VAL A 123 -4.12 11.62 -19.86
C VAL A 123 -2.88 11.01 -19.20
N VAL A 124 -2.92 9.73 -18.85
CA VAL A 124 -1.76 8.98 -18.37
C VAL A 124 -1.01 8.41 -19.57
N HIS A 125 0.29 8.71 -19.68
CA HIS A 125 1.16 8.08 -20.68
C HIS A 125 1.46 6.66 -20.23
N VAL A 126 1.29 5.68 -21.10
CA VAL A 126 1.47 4.26 -20.79
C VAL A 126 2.50 3.66 -21.74
N ALA A 127 3.59 3.14 -21.19
CA ALA A 127 4.59 2.39 -21.95
C ALA A 127 4.44 0.89 -21.66
N LEU A 128 4.47 0.06 -22.69
CA LEU A 128 4.35 -1.40 -22.57
C LEU A 128 5.72 -2.07 -22.76
N ALA A 129 6.29 -2.61 -21.70
CA ALA A 129 7.53 -3.40 -21.74
C ALA A 129 7.21 -4.90 -21.71
N ALA A 130 7.84 -5.68 -22.61
CA ALA A 130 7.79 -7.14 -22.58
C ALA A 130 9.11 -7.68 -22.03
N GLU A 131 9.06 -8.68 -21.14
CA GLU A 131 10.29 -9.23 -20.54
C GLU A 131 11.17 -10.02 -21.52
N SER A 132 10.64 -10.48 -22.66
CA SER A 132 11.39 -11.23 -23.67
C SER A 132 11.00 -10.84 -25.10
N GLN A 133 11.93 -10.92 -26.06
CA GLN A 133 11.63 -10.79 -27.49
C GLN A 133 10.56 -11.80 -27.97
N ARG A 134 10.56 -13.02 -27.41
CA ARG A 134 9.52 -14.04 -27.70
C ARG A 134 8.12 -13.51 -27.37
N LEU A 135 7.99 -12.93 -26.18
CA LEU A 135 6.73 -12.36 -25.71
C LEU A 135 6.32 -11.14 -26.54
N GLN A 136 7.26 -10.25 -26.89
CA GLN A 136 7.01 -9.14 -27.82
C GLN A 136 6.43 -9.62 -29.15
N VAL A 137 7.07 -10.61 -29.79
CA VAL A 137 6.61 -11.15 -31.09
C VAL A 137 5.21 -11.76 -30.95
N PHE A 138 4.93 -12.46 -29.85
CA PHE A 138 3.61 -13.01 -29.57
C PHE A 138 2.55 -11.92 -29.38
N LEU A 139 2.80 -10.88 -28.60
CA LEU A 139 1.85 -9.77 -28.42
C LEU A 139 1.61 -8.98 -29.72
N ASN A 140 2.63 -8.89 -30.58
CA ASN A 140 2.51 -8.23 -31.87
C ASN A 140 1.56 -8.97 -32.84
N THR A 141 1.33 -10.28 -32.70
CA THR A 141 0.30 -10.98 -33.52
C THR A 141 -1.12 -10.54 -33.18
N TYR A 142 -1.35 -10.01 -31.97
CA TYR A 142 -2.60 -9.40 -31.53
C TYR A 142 -2.63 -7.87 -31.79
N GLY A 143 -1.64 -7.34 -32.52
CA GLY A 143 -1.53 -5.91 -32.82
C GLY A 143 -1.23 -5.03 -31.61
N ILE A 144 -0.61 -5.60 -30.57
CA ILE A 144 -0.17 -4.90 -29.35
C ILE A 144 1.33 -4.63 -29.49
N GLN A 145 1.70 -3.35 -29.55
CA GLN A 145 3.10 -2.94 -29.64
C GLN A 145 3.70 -2.83 -28.24
N THR A 146 4.82 -3.51 -28.02
CA THR A 146 5.63 -3.46 -26.79
C THR A 146 7.09 -3.26 -27.14
N GLN A 147 7.93 -2.92 -26.15
CA GLN A 147 9.39 -2.86 -26.30
C GLN A 147 10.07 -3.84 -25.35
N THR A 148 11.23 -4.39 -25.72
CA THR A 148 12.08 -5.14 -24.77
C THR A 148 13.06 -4.18 -24.09
N PRO A 149 13.66 -4.54 -22.94
CA PRO A 149 14.62 -3.67 -22.25
C PRO A 149 15.79 -3.20 -23.14
N GLN A 150 16.31 -4.08 -24.02
CA GLN A 150 17.38 -3.73 -24.96
C GLN A 150 16.96 -2.68 -25.99
N GLN A 151 15.70 -2.68 -26.43
CA GLN A 151 15.15 -1.71 -27.38
C GLN A 151 14.80 -0.34 -26.76
N VAL A 152 14.92 -0.24 -25.45
CA VAL A 152 14.60 0.97 -24.66
C VAL A 152 15.86 1.79 -24.37
N GLU A 153 17.05 1.22 -24.57
CA GLU A 153 18.32 1.92 -24.45
C GLU A 153 18.36 3.23 -25.28
N PRO A 154 18.99 4.31 -24.78
CA PRO A 154 19.80 4.40 -23.56
C PRO A 154 19.00 4.61 -22.25
N ILE A 155 17.67 4.49 -22.29
CA ILE A 155 16.82 4.62 -21.10
C ILE A 155 16.88 3.30 -20.33
N GLN A 156 17.13 3.35 -19.02
CA GLN A 156 17.13 2.15 -18.18
C GLN A 156 15.77 1.96 -17.51
N ILE A 157 15.25 0.73 -17.57
CA ILE A 157 14.10 0.31 -16.77
C ILE A 157 14.63 -0.24 -15.45
N TRP A 158 14.18 0.29 -14.32
CA TRP A 158 14.57 -0.17 -12.98
C TRP A 158 13.38 -0.77 -12.21
N PRO A 159 13.58 -1.80 -11.38
CA PRO A 159 12.64 -2.18 -10.31
C PRO A 159 12.41 -1.02 -9.34
N GLN A 160 11.23 -0.99 -8.70
CA GLN A 160 10.89 0.07 -7.73
C GLN A 160 11.88 0.11 -6.55
N GLN A 161 12.50 -1.02 -6.19
CA GLN A 161 13.46 -1.13 -5.08
C GLN A 161 14.79 -0.44 -5.35
N GLU A 162 15.27 -0.39 -6.59
CA GLU A 162 16.52 0.32 -6.92
C GLU A 162 16.36 1.83 -6.73
N LEU A 163 15.15 2.35 -6.99
CA LEU A 163 14.81 3.73 -6.67
C LEU A 163 14.75 3.97 -5.14
N VAL A 164 14.38 2.98 -4.33
CA VAL A 164 14.44 3.11 -2.86
C VAL A 164 15.88 3.21 -2.38
N LYS A 165 16.80 2.38 -2.91
CA LYS A 165 18.25 2.50 -2.67
C LYS A 165 18.75 3.89 -3.05
N ALA A 166 18.39 4.38 -4.24
CA ALA A 166 18.76 5.72 -4.68
C ALA A 166 18.31 6.79 -3.68
N TYR A 167 17.05 6.72 -3.24
CA TYR A 167 16.50 7.66 -2.27
C TYR A 167 16.98 7.48 -0.83
N PHE A 168 17.63 6.37 -0.45
CA PHE A 168 18.20 6.16 0.89
C PHE A 168 19.20 7.29 1.24
N HIS A 169 20.06 7.64 0.28
CA HIS A 169 21.07 8.71 0.42
C HIS A 169 20.46 10.12 0.56
N LEU A 170 19.15 10.30 0.36
CA LEU A 170 18.50 11.60 0.54
C LEU A 170 18.52 12.01 2.02
N GLY A 171 19.35 13.00 2.34
CA GLY A 171 19.44 13.57 3.69
C GLY A 171 20.38 12.83 4.64
N ILE A 172 21.29 11.99 4.11
CA ILE A 172 22.42 11.51 4.91
C ILE A 172 23.30 12.72 5.27
N ASN A 173 23.68 12.82 6.55
CA ASN A 173 24.64 13.80 7.04
C ASN A 173 25.25 13.29 8.36
N GLU A 174 26.46 12.72 8.26
CA GLU A 174 27.18 12.16 9.41
C GLU A 174 27.40 13.18 10.54
N LYS A 175 27.75 14.43 10.20
CA LYS A 175 28.00 15.51 11.17
C LYS A 175 26.76 15.88 11.99
N LEU A 176 25.56 15.60 11.47
CA LEU A 176 24.28 15.81 12.14
C LEU A 176 23.65 14.50 12.65
N GLY A 177 24.33 13.36 12.51
CA GLY A 177 23.79 12.04 12.85
C GLY A 177 22.58 11.61 12.02
N LEU A 178 22.38 12.18 10.83
CA LEU A 178 21.25 11.88 9.96
C LEU A 178 21.56 10.68 9.06
N SER A 179 20.81 9.59 9.22
CA SER A 179 20.99 8.33 8.50
C SER A 179 20.22 8.24 7.17
N GLY A 180 19.79 9.37 6.59
CA GLY A 180 19.06 9.39 5.31
C GLY A 180 17.58 8.99 5.39
N ARG A 181 17.00 8.67 4.23
CA ARG A 181 15.59 8.27 4.11
C ARG A 181 15.40 6.82 4.57
N PRO A 182 14.44 6.53 5.47
CA PRO A 182 14.11 5.16 5.84
C PRO A 182 13.72 4.31 4.63
N ASP A 183 14.09 3.02 4.67
CA ASP A 183 13.71 2.01 3.69
C ASP A 183 12.18 1.88 3.62
N ARG A 184 11.60 2.50 2.58
CA ARG A 184 10.16 2.63 2.35
C ARG A 184 9.88 2.60 0.85
N PRO A 185 8.93 1.78 0.38
CA PRO A 185 8.60 1.70 -1.04
C PRO A 185 8.14 3.05 -1.60
N ILE A 186 8.33 3.22 -2.90
CA ILE A 186 7.94 4.43 -3.63
C ILE A 186 6.65 4.12 -4.39
N GLY A 187 5.56 4.78 -3.99
CA GLY A 187 4.24 4.56 -4.57
C GLY A 187 4.11 5.06 -6.01
N CYS A 188 2.96 4.77 -6.63
CA CYS A 188 2.71 4.97 -8.06
C CYS A 188 3.02 6.40 -8.58
N LEU A 189 2.78 7.44 -7.77
CA LEU A 189 3.09 8.83 -8.15
C LEU A 189 4.61 9.12 -8.26
N GLY A 190 5.45 8.34 -7.58
CA GLY A 190 6.90 8.40 -7.72
C GLY A 190 7.38 7.58 -8.91
N THR A 191 6.96 6.30 -8.99
CA THR A 191 7.35 5.44 -10.12
C THR A 191 6.85 5.93 -11.47
N SER A 192 5.77 6.73 -11.52
CA SER A 192 5.28 7.35 -12.75
C SER A 192 6.03 8.61 -13.22
N LYS A 193 7.25 8.83 -12.72
CA LYS A 193 8.18 9.85 -13.19
C LYS A 193 9.36 9.22 -13.94
N ILE A 194 10.01 10.05 -14.75
CA ILE A 194 11.34 9.78 -15.27
C ILE A 194 12.35 10.32 -14.26
N TYR A 195 13.43 9.58 -14.04
CA TYR A 195 14.52 9.98 -13.18
C TYR A 195 15.81 10.23 -13.97
N ARG A 196 16.56 11.26 -13.59
CA ARG A 196 17.94 11.49 -14.04
C ARG A 196 18.88 11.17 -12.88
N ILE A 197 19.63 10.08 -13.01
CA ILE A 197 20.47 9.50 -11.95
C ILE A 197 21.85 9.23 -12.53
N LEU A 198 22.90 9.84 -11.97
CA LEU A 198 24.29 9.66 -12.41
C LEU A 198 24.45 9.76 -13.95
N GLY A 199 23.82 10.77 -14.55
CA GLY A 199 23.77 11.00 -16.00
C GLY A 199 22.76 10.15 -16.79
N LYS A 200 22.40 8.95 -16.29
CA LYS A 200 21.47 8.00 -16.91
C LYS A 200 20.01 8.48 -16.80
N THR A 201 19.22 8.19 -17.82
CA THR A 201 17.75 8.35 -17.80
C THR A 201 17.14 7.04 -17.33
N VAL A 202 16.31 7.08 -16.30
CA VAL A 202 15.73 5.91 -15.62
C VAL A 202 14.21 6.03 -15.58
N VAL A 203 13.51 4.92 -15.83
CA VAL A 203 12.05 4.79 -15.62
C VAL A 203 11.80 3.57 -14.74
N CYS A 204 10.90 3.69 -13.77
CA CYS A 204 10.58 2.61 -12.84
C CYS A 204 9.20 2.03 -13.15
N TYR A 205 9.04 0.70 -13.06
CA TYR A 205 7.70 0.12 -12.97
C TYR A 205 7.21 0.14 -11.51
N PRO A 206 5.89 0.28 -11.26
CA PRO A 206 5.34 0.19 -9.91
C PRO A 206 5.51 -1.19 -9.27
N ILE A 207 5.51 -1.25 -7.95
CA ILE A 207 5.66 -2.47 -7.12
C ILE A 207 4.68 -3.61 -7.47
N ILE A 208 3.55 -3.31 -8.12
CA ILE A 208 2.58 -4.31 -8.59
C ILE A 208 3.15 -5.27 -9.64
N PHE A 209 4.27 -4.91 -10.29
CA PHE A 209 4.98 -5.74 -11.27
C PHE A 209 6.31 -6.34 -10.73
N ASP A 210 6.70 -5.98 -9.51
CA ASP A 210 7.81 -6.66 -8.84
C ASP A 210 7.41 -8.11 -8.55
N LEU A 211 8.28 -9.04 -8.91
CA LEU A 211 8.14 -10.45 -8.53
C LEU A 211 8.54 -10.59 -7.06
N SER A 212 7.71 -10.07 -6.16
CA SER A 212 7.83 -10.40 -4.73
C SER A 212 7.68 -11.91 -4.56
N ASP A 213 8.24 -12.42 -3.47
CA ASP A 213 8.16 -13.83 -3.09
C ASP A 213 6.71 -14.30 -2.77
N PHE A 214 5.73 -13.37 -2.79
CA PHE A 214 4.32 -13.54 -2.45
C PHE A 214 3.43 -13.81 -3.68
N TYR A 215 2.41 -14.65 -3.49
CA TYR A 215 1.66 -15.31 -4.56
C TYR A 215 0.62 -14.44 -5.28
N MET A 216 0.23 -13.28 -4.73
CA MET A 216 -0.81 -12.43 -5.31
C MET A 216 -0.51 -12.01 -6.77
N SER A 217 0.77 -11.89 -7.12
CA SER A 217 1.25 -11.61 -8.49
C SER A 217 0.84 -12.67 -9.53
N GLN A 218 0.47 -13.88 -9.09
CA GLN A 218 0.06 -15.00 -9.94
C GLN A 218 -1.44 -14.93 -10.30
N ASP A 219 -2.23 -14.09 -9.60
CA ASP A 219 -3.61 -13.83 -10.01
C ASP A 219 -3.68 -12.67 -11.02
N VAL A 220 -3.72 -13.04 -12.30
CA VAL A 220 -3.91 -12.14 -13.44
C VAL A 220 -5.10 -11.18 -13.29
N LEU A 221 -6.22 -11.62 -12.69
CA LEU A 221 -7.40 -10.76 -12.55
C LEU A 221 -7.15 -9.67 -11.50
N LEU A 222 -6.48 -10.02 -10.40
CA LEU A 222 -6.05 -9.06 -9.39
C LEU A 222 -5.07 -8.05 -9.99
N LEU A 223 -4.06 -8.50 -10.76
CA LEU A 223 -3.09 -7.62 -11.41
C LEU A 223 -3.77 -6.60 -12.34
N ILE A 224 -4.75 -7.04 -13.14
CA ILE A 224 -5.54 -6.15 -14.02
C ILE A 224 -6.28 -5.08 -13.19
N ASP A 225 -6.89 -5.45 -12.07
CA ASP A 225 -7.60 -4.50 -11.21
C ASP A 225 -6.66 -3.58 -10.43
N ASP A 226 -5.48 -4.04 -10.06
CA ASP A 226 -4.46 -3.22 -9.39
C ASP A 226 -3.82 -2.22 -10.36
N ILE A 227 -3.68 -2.57 -11.65
CA ILE A 227 -3.33 -1.62 -12.72
C ILE A 227 -4.43 -0.55 -12.87
N LYS A 228 -5.72 -0.94 -12.94
CA LYS A 228 -6.83 0.03 -12.99
C LYS A 228 -6.82 0.95 -11.76
N ASN A 229 -6.63 0.38 -10.57
CA ASN A 229 -6.58 1.12 -9.31
C ASN A 229 -5.42 2.11 -9.27
N ALA A 230 -4.22 1.71 -9.72
CA ALA A 230 -3.06 2.58 -9.80
C ALA A 230 -3.27 3.75 -10.76
N LEU A 231 -3.89 3.50 -11.93
CA LEU A 231 -4.22 4.54 -12.91
C LEU A 231 -5.29 5.51 -12.39
N GLN A 232 -6.31 5.02 -11.66
CA GLN A 232 -7.30 5.87 -11.00
C GLN A 232 -6.66 6.73 -9.92
N PHE A 233 -5.79 6.15 -9.08
CA PHE A 233 -5.02 6.89 -8.08
C PHE A 233 -4.16 7.98 -8.70
N ILE A 234 -3.45 7.68 -9.81
CA ILE A 234 -2.71 8.68 -10.58
C ILE A 234 -3.65 9.78 -11.10
N LYS A 235 -4.80 9.43 -11.70
CA LYS A 235 -5.79 10.42 -12.17
C LYS A 235 -6.26 11.37 -11.06
N GLN A 236 -6.54 10.85 -9.87
CA GLN A 236 -7.03 11.64 -8.73
C GLN A 236 -5.93 12.52 -8.12
N TYR A 237 -4.73 11.95 -7.87
CA TYR A 237 -3.70 12.57 -7.03
C TYR A 237 -2.50 13.15 -7.78
N TRP A 238 -2.38 12.98 -9.11
CA TRP A 238 -1.36 13.68 -9.88
C TRP A 238 -1.64 15.19 -9.92
N LYS A 239 -0.64 15.98 -9.48
CA LYS A 239 -0.69 17.45 -9.42
C LYS A 239 0.62 18.10 -9.90
N MET A 240 1.45 17.36 -10.64
CA MET A 240 2.75 17.82 -11.14
C MET A 240 2.64 18.28 -12.59
N HIS A 241 3.43 19.28 -12.97
CA HIS A 241 3.49 19.80 -14.33
C HIS A 241 4.18 18.81 -15.28
N GLY A 242 3.40 18.14 -16.14
CA GLY A 242 3.83 17.08 -17.04
C GLY A 242 2.91 15.87 -16.90
N ARG A 243 2.84 15.02 -17.93
CA ARG A 243 2.01 13.80 -17.90
C ARG A 243 2.71 12.70 -17.09
N PRO A 244 1.97 11.90 -16.29
CA PRO A 244 2.52 10.72 -15.63
C PRO A 244 2.84 9.64 -16.64
N LEU A 245 3.98 8.97 -16.47
CA LEU A 245 4.45 7.87 -17.31
C LEU A 245 4.32 6.54 -16.55
N PHE A 246 3.28 5.77 -16.82
CA PHE A 246 3.04 4.46 -16.21
C PHE A 246 3.65 3.34 -17.05
N LEU A 247 4.72 2.72 -16.55
CA LEU A 247 5.36 1.58 -17.21
C LEU A 247 4.65 0.27 -16.81
N VAL A 248 4.03 -0.39 -17.78
CA VAL A 248 3.43 -1.73 -17.63
C VAL A 248 4.47 -2.76 -18.05
N LEU A 249 4.90 -3.62 -17.12
CA LEU A 249 5.76 -4.75 -17.41
C LEU A 249 4.93 -6.01 -17.61
N ILE A 250 5.03 -6.62 -18.78
CA ILE A 250 4.30 -7.83 -19.16
C ILE A 250 5.27 -9.02 -19.15
N ARG A 251 4.87 -10.09 -18.46
CA ARG A 251 5.64 -11.33 -18.30
C ARG A 251 4.96 -12.51 -18.99
N GLU A 252 5.73 -13.54 -19.35
CA GLU A 252 5.19 -14.73 -20.00
C GLU A 252 4.20 -15.47 -19.10
N ASP A 253 4.45 -15.52 -17.79
CA ASP A 253 3.57 -16.19 -16.82
C ASP A 253 2.21 -15.48 -16.64
N ASN A 254 2.10 -14.19 -16.97
CA ASN A 254 0.79 -13.52 -17.00
C ASN A 254 -0.09 -14.07 -18.15
N ILE A 255 0.53 -14.54 -19.23
CA ILE A 255 -0.11 -14.87 -20.51
C ILE A 255 -0.33 -16.39 -20.68
N ARG A 256 0.20 -17.21 -19.77
CA ARG A 256 0.03 -18.67 -19.80
C ARG A 256 -1.34 -19.10 -19.23
N GLY A 257 -2.03 -19.95 -19.99
CA GLY A 257 -3.27 -20.63 -19.55
C GLY A 257 -4.56 -19.88 -19.88
N SER A 258 -5.66 -20.34 -19.26
CA SER A 258 -7.05 -19.95 -19.58
C SER A 258 -7.42 -18.48 -19.32
N ARG A 259 -6.58 -17.69 -18.64
CA ARG A 259 -6.85 -16.28 -18.28
C ARG A 259 -6.12 -15.24 -19.15
N PHE A 260 -5.70 -15.62 -20.35
CA PHE A 260 -5.08 -14.70 -21.31
C PHE A 260 -6.05 -13.63 -21.87
N ASN A 261 -7.31 -13.99 -22.14
CA ASN A 261 -8.29 -13.07 -22.73
C ASN A 261 -8.49 -11.77 -21.90
N PRO A 262 -8.67 -11.81 -20.56
CA PRO A 262 -8.69 -10.60 -19.73
C PRO A 262 -7.49 -9.65 -19.90
N ILE A 263 -6.29 -10.17 -20.16
CA ILE A 263 -5.10 -9.33 -20.44
C ILE A 263 -5.23 -8.70 -21.83
N LEU A 264 -5.63 -9.47 -22.84
CA LEU A 264 -5.89 -8.91 -24.18
C LEU A 264 -6.94 -7.81 -24.14
N ASP A 265 -8.03 -7.99 -23.37
CA ASP A 265 -9.07 -6.98 -23.20
C ASP A 265 -8.53 -5.70 -22.53
N MET A 266 -7.67 -5.84 -21.52
CA MET A 266 -6.97 -4.72 -20.88
C MET A 266 -6.03 -3.99 -21.87
N LEU A 267 -5.21 -4.73 -22.63
CA LEU A 267 -4.27 -4.17 -23.61
C LEU A 267 -5.01 -3.53 -24.80
N ALA A 268 -6.16 -4.06 -25.18
CA ALA A 268 -7.06 -3.45 -26.15
C ALA A 268 -7.73 -2.17 -25.60
N ALA A 269 -8.10 -2.13 -24.32
CA ALA A 269 -8.62 -0.93 -23.66
C ALA A 269 -7.57 0.19 -23.59
N PHE A 270 -6.31 -0.15 -23.29
CA PHE A 270 -5.17 0.77 -23.40
C PHE A 270 -5.06 1.35 -24.81
N LYS A 271 -5.11 0.53 -25.86
CA LYS A 271 -5.07 0.98 -27.27
C LYS A 271 -6.28 1.84 -27.68
N LYS A 272 -7.45 1.64 -27.07
CA LYS A 272 -8.66 2.48 -27.24
C LYS A 272 -8.58 3.83 -26.52
N GLY A 273 -7.54 4.07 -25.71
CA GLY A 273 -7.31 5.33 -25.02
C GLY A 273 -8.12 5.53 -23.73
N MET A 274 -8.84 4.51 -23.25
CA MET A 274 -9.60 4.59 -22.00
C MET A 274 -9.64 3.25 -21.25
N ILE A 275 -9.31 3.28 -19.96
CA ILE A 275 -9.35 2.11 -19.06
C ILE A 275 -9.86 2.54 -17.68
N GLY A 276 -10.90 1.87 -17.14
CA GLY A 276 -11.42 2.14 -15.79
C GLY A 276 -11.83 3.60 -15.54
N GLY A 277 -12.31 4.32 -16.57
CA GLY A 277 -12.63 5.75 -16.48
C GLY A 277 -11.42 6.71 -16.51
N VAL A 278 -10.22 6.19 -16.77
CA VAL A 278 -8.96 6.95 -16.94
C VAL A 278 -8.62 7.05 -18.42
N LYS A 279 -8.31 8.26 -18.88
CA LYS A 279 -7.79 8.49 -20.23
C LYS A 279 -6.31 8.11 -20.27
N VAL A 280 -5.93 7.34 -21.28
CA VAL A 280 -4.58 6.78 -21.43
C VAL A 280 -4.07 7.03 -22.85
N HIS A 281 -2.76 7.23 -22.99
CA HIS A 281 -2.09 7.33 -24.28
C HIS A 281 -0.92 6.37 -24.30
N VAL A 282 -0.96 5.40 -25.22
CA VAL A 282 0.05 4.35 -25.35
C VAL A 282 0.99 4.69 -26.51
N ASP A 283 2.29 4.73 -26.24
CA ASP A 283 3.34 4.90 -27.25
C ASP A 283 4.66 4.30 -26.73
N ARG A 284 5.71 4.36 -27.54
CA ARG A 284 7.08 4.00 -27.21
C ARG A 284 7.65 4.91 -26.13
N LEU A 285 8.48 4.37 -25.26
CA LEU A 285 9.06 5.10 -24.14
C LEU A 285 9.79 6.37 -24.61
N GLN A 286 10.56 6.27 -25.71
CA GLN A 286 11.29 7.40 -26.29
C GLN A 286 10.37 8.58 -26.69
N THR A 287 9.18 8.31 -27.24
CA THR A 287 8.20 9.35 -27.60
C THR A 287 7.66 10.04 -26.34
N LEU A 288 7.29 9.24 -25.34
CA LEU A 288 6.59 9.68 -24.13
C LEU A 288 7.45 10.54 -23.20
N ILE A 289 8.79 10.49 -23.31
CA ILE A 289 9.72 11.33 -22.52
C ILE A 289 9.39 12.81 -22.64
N SER A 290 9.11 13.27 -23.86
CA SER A 290 8.94 14.69 -24.19
C SER A 290 7.85 15.40 -23.37
N GLY A 291 6.79 14.69 -23.00
CA GLY A 291 5.66 15.21 -22.22
C GLY A 291 5.65 14.77 -20.75
N ALA A 292 6.63 13.99 -20.29
CA ALA A 292 6.64 13.37 -18.97
C ALA A 292 7.39 14.19 -17.91
N VAL A 293 7.06 13.98 -16.64
CA VAL A 293 7.78 14.61 -15.51
C VAL A 293 9.16 13.97 -15.35
N VAL A 294 10.21 14.80 -15.37
CA VAL A 294 11.60 14.40 -15.10
C VAL A 294 12.04 14.93 -13.73
N GLU A 295 12.54 14.06 -12.86
CA GLU A 295 13.09 14.38 -11.54
C GLU A 295 14.58 14.04 -11.49
N GLN A 296 15.41 15.00 -11.07
CA GLN A 296 16.87 14.87 -11.08
C GLN A 296 17.39 14.60 -9.66
N LEU A 297 18.07 13.47 -9.45
CA LEU A 297 18.54 13.03 -8.13
C LEU A 297 19.98 13.48 -7.86
N ASP A 298 20.22 14.80 -7.85
CA ASP A 298 21.57 15.37 -7.67
C ASP A 298 22.19 15.15 -6.29
N PHE A 299 21.42 14.70 -5.30
CA PHE A 299 21.93 14.37 -3.96
C PHE A 299 22.74 13.06 -3.93
N LEU A 300 22.78 12.28 -5.01
CA LEU A 300 23.68 11.13 -5.17
C LEU A 300 25.12 11.53 -5.55
N ARG A 301 25.43 12.83 -5.59
CA ARG A 301 26.78 13.39 -5.86
C ARG A 301 27.55 13.73 -4.57
N ILE A 302 27.31 12.99 -3.48
CA ILE A 302 27.84 13.34 -2.16
C ILE A 302 29.03 12.43 -1.82
N SER A 303 30.20 13.07 -1.63
CA SER A 303 31.47 12.51 -1.15
C SER A 303 32.27 11.63 -2.13
N ASP A 304 33.50 12.05 -2.47
CA ASP A 304 34.49 11.26 -3.22
C ASP A 304 35.03 10.03 -2.45
N THR A 305 34.48 9.74 -1.26
CA THR A 305 34.95 8.74 -0.30
C THR A 305 34.00 7.55 -0.11
N GLU A 306 32.82 7.56 -0.72
CA GLU A 306 31.86 6.44 -0.68
C GLU A 306 31.79 5.73 -2.03
N GLU A 307 31.78 4.40 -2.04
CA GLU A 307 31.50 3.63 -3.25
C GLU A 307 30.05 3.88 -3.68
N LEU A 308 29.85 4.34 -4.93
CA LEU A 308 28.52 4.57 -5.47
C LEU A 308 27.71 3.27 -5.48
N PRO A 309 26.45 3.27 -5.01
CA PRO A 309 25.63 2.07 -4.98
C PRO A 309 25.42 1.50 -6.39
N GLU A 310 25.67 0.20 -6.56
CA GLU A 310 25.41 -0.50 -7.82
C GLU A 310 23.90 -0.69 -8.01
N PHE A 311 23.35 -0.01 -9.02
CA PHE A 311 21.94 -0.09 -9.40
C PHE A 311 21.72 -1.14 -10.49
N LYS A 312 20.72 -2.01 -10.28
CA LYS A 312 20.40 -3.10 -11.20
C LYS A 312 19.26 -2.75 -12.16
N SER A 313 19.57 -2.56 -13.43
CA SER A 313 18.55 -2.46 -14.48
C SER A 313 17.79 -3.79 -14.66
N PHE A 314 16.54 -3.69 -15.08
CA PHE A 314 15.75 -4.84 -15.51
C PHE A 314 16.28 -5.37 -16.85
N GLU A 315 16.78 -6.60 -16.85
CA GLU A 315 17.37 -7.25 -18.03
C GLU A 315 16.34 -8.02 -18.85
N GLU A 316 16.61 -8.20 -20.15
CA GLU A 316 15.77 -9.01 -21.02
C GLU A 316 15.97 -10.51 -20.75
N LEU A 317 14.88 -11.25 -20.58
CA LEU A 317 14.87 -12.69 -20.31
C LEU A 317 15.39 -13.48 -21.52
N GLN A 318 16.65 -13.92 -21.44
CA GLN A 318 17.27 -14.77 -22.44
C GLN A 318 16.93 -16.25 -22.23
N PHE A 319 16.38 -16.89 -23.27
CA PHE A 319 16.25 -18.35 -23.30
C PHE A 319 17.57 -19.01 -23.76
N PRO A 320 18.01 -20.12 -23.15
CA PRO A 320 19.17 -20.86 -23.65
C PRO A 320 18.95 -21.29 -25.10
N LYS A 321 19.87 -20.93 -26.01
CA LYS A 321 19.78 -21.20 -27.46
C LYS A 321 19.64 -22.69 -27.82
N HIS A 322 19.88 -23.60 -26.88
CA HIS A 322 19.72 -25.05 -27.01
C HIS A 322 18.73 -25.68 -26.03
N SER A 323 17.92 -24.89 -25.29
CA SER A 323 16.77 -25.47 -24.60
C SER A 323 15.79 -25.95 -25.66
N LYS A 324 15.80 -27.27 -25.93
CA LYS A 324 14.67 -27.95 -26.56
C LYS A 324 13.49 -27.80 -25.61
N VAL A 325 12.78 -26.68 -25.72
CA VAL A 325 11.48 -26.49 -25.10
C VAL A 325 10.62 -27.61 -25.68
N LYS A 326 10.48 -28.69 -24.92
CA LYS A 326 9.35 -29.60 -25.11
C LYS A 326 8.15 -28.66 -25.09
N ARG A 327 7.44 -28.57 -26.21
CA ARG A 327 6.05 -28.12 -26.18
C ARG A 327 5.39 -29.09 -25.22
N GLN A 328 5.25 -28.69 -23.95
CA GLN A 328 4.10 -29.09 -23.18
C GLN A 328 2.96 -28.51 -23.99
N SER A 329 2.39 -29.36 -24.84
CA SER A 329 1.11 -29.11 -25.45
C SER A 329 0.21 -28.70 -24.29
N SER A 330 -0.38 -27.52 -24.40
CA SER A 330 -1.56 -27.15 -23.65
C SER A 330 -2.65 -28.16 -24.03
N THR A 331 -2.59 -29.32 -23.40
CA THR A 331 -3.77 -30.12 -23.15
C THR A 331 -4.78 -29.18 -22.51
N PRO A 332 -6.03 -29.16 -22.95
CA PRO A 332 -7.05 -28.41 -22.22
C PRO A 332 -7.10 -29.03 -20.83
N ASP A 333 -6.61 -28.31 -19.82
CA ASP A 333 -6.66 -28.77 -18.44
C ASP A 333 -8.13 -29.05 -18.13
N ALA A 334 -8.42 -30.32 -17.83
CA ALA A 334 -9.73 -30.73 -17.35
C ALA A 334 -10.11 -29.87 -16.13
N PRO A 335 -11.40 -29.53 -15.93
CA PRO A 335 -11.82 -28.62 -14.86
C PRO A 335 -11.15 -29.00 -13.54
N GLU A 336 -10.31 -28.07 -13.03
CA GLU A 336 -9.29 -28.37 -12.03
C GLU A 336 -9.94 -28.93 -10.75
N LEU A 337 -9.92 -30.26 -10.63
CA LEU A 337 -10.46 -30.97 -9.48
C LEU A 337 -9.77 -30.48 -8.22
N LYS A 338 -10.52 -29.76 -7.37
CA LYS A 338 -10.09 -29.27 -6.06
C LYS A 338 -9.40 -30.41 -5.31
N GLN A 339 -8.07 -30.36 -5.19
CA GLN A 339 -7.31 -31.38 -4.49
C GLN A 339 -7.58 -31.28 -2.99
N GLN A 340 -8.61 -32.00 -2.52
CA GLN A 340 -8.78 -32.20 -1.09
C GLN A 340 -7.60 -33.02 -0.53
N PRO A 341 -7.12 -32.72 0.68
CA PRO A 341 -6.06 -33.49 1.31
C PRO A 341 -6.59 -34.87 1.71
N ASN A 342 -5.86 -35.92 1.35
CA ASN A 342 -6.19 -37.30 1.73
C ASN A 342 -5.70 -37.66 3.15
N ILE A 343 -5.41 -36.64 3.97
CA ILE A 343 -4.84 -36.76 5.33
C ILE A 343 -5.29 -35.57 6.18
N THR A 344 -5.45 -35.78 7.49
CA THR A 344 -5.74 -34.70 8.44
C THR A 344 -4.58 -34.49 9.42
N ILE A 345 -4.37 -33.25 9.88
CA ILE A 345 -3.31 -32.91 10.86
C ILE A 345 -3.43 -33.78 12.12
N THR A 346 -4.64 -33.98 12.62
CA THR A 346 -4.94 -34.76 13.84
C THR A 346 -4.46 -36.21 13.76
N GLU A 347 -4.64 -36.86 12.61
CA GLU A 347 -4.24 -38.26 12.37
C GLU A 347 -2.72 -38.44 12.24
N TRP A 348 -2.01 -37.43 11.73
CA TRP A 348 -0.58 -37.52 11.38
C TRP A 348 0.34 -36.84 12.40
N LYS A 349 -0.17 -35.99 13.28
CA LYS A 349 0.60 -35.29 14.33
C LYS A 349 1.42 -36.24 15.23
N ASN A 350 0.86 -37.41 15.53
CA ASN A 350 1.46 -38.38 16.47
C ASN A 350 2.26 -39.50 15.78
N LYS A 351 2.37 -39.50 14.44
CA LYS A 351 3.12 -40.52 13.70
C LYS A 351 4.62 -40.23 13.68
N SER A 352 5.44 -41.27 13.49
CA SER A 352 6.90 -41.14 13.52
C SER A 352 7.42 -40.26 12.37
N THR A 353 8.64 -39.72 12.53
CA THR A 353 9.31 -38.97 11.46
C THR A 353 9.53 -39.81 10.21
N HIS A 354 9.80 -41.11 10.38
CA HIS A 354 9.95 -42.05 9.29
C HIS A 354 8.64 -42.19 8.48
N ASP A 355 7.50 -42.43 9.13
CA ASP A 355 6.20 -42.61 8.44
C ASP A 355 5.77 -41.36 7.67
N ILE A 356 6.03 -40.19 8.25
CA ILE A 356 5.73 -38.90 7.62
C ILE A 356 6.62 -38.67 6.39
N LEU A 357 7.92 -39.00 6.47
CA LEU A 357 8.84 -38.91 5.33
C LEU A 357 8.50 -39.91 4.22
N GLN A 358 8.17 -41.15 4.57
CA GLN A 358 7.72 -42.15 3.60
C GLN A 358 6.46 -41.66 2.89
N LYS A 359 5.43 -41.25 3.65
CA LYS A 359 4.19 -40.73 3.06
C LYS A 359 4.42 -39.47 2.21
N LEU A 360 5.33 -38.58 2.61
CA LEU A 360 5.68 -37.37 1.85
C LEU A 360 6.30 -37.71 0.50
N ASN A 361 7.21 -38.70 0.46
CA ASN A 361 7.85 -39.17 -0.77
C ASN A 361 6.85 -39.85 -1.73
N ASP A 362 5.88 -40.59 -1.20
CA ASP A 362 4.87 -41.32 -1.98
C ASP A 362 3.67 -40.46 -2.41
N CYS A 363 3.51 -39.26 -1.83
CA CYS A 363 2.33 -38.43 -2.05
C CYS A 363 2.50 -37.48 -3.24
N SER A 364 1.56 -37.53 -4.19
CA SER A 364 1.47 -36.61 -5.33
C SER A 364 0.52 -35.41 -5.12
N CYS A 365 -0.33 -35.45 -4.09
CA CYS A 365 -1.29 -34.40 -3.74
C CYS A 365 -0.59 -33.26 -2.98
N LEU A 366 -0.60 -32.05 -3.54
CA LEU A 366 0.13 -30.90 -2.95
C LEU A 366 -0.46 -30.48 -1.59
N ALA A 367 -1.78 -30.54 -1.44
CA ALA A 367 -2.45 -30.23 -0.16
C ALA A 367 -1.99 -31.15 0.97
N SER A 368 -1.85 -32.44 0.69
CA SER A 368 -1.30 -33.42 1.64
C SER A 368 0.19 -33.19 1.92
N GLN A 369 0.99 -32.88 0.89
CA GLN A 369 2.41 -32.57 1.09
C GLN A 369 2.60 -31.39 2.05
N THR A 370 1.84 -30.29 1.88
CA THR A 370 1.93 -29.13 2.79
C THR A 370 1.53 -29.46 4.23
N ILE A 371 0.56 -30.34 4.45
CA ILE A 371 0.19 -30.79 5.81
C ILE A 371 1.34 -31.57 6.45
N LEU A 372 1.95 -32.54 5.75
CA LEU A 372 3.08 -33.31 6.27
C LEU A 372 4.30 -32.43 6.54
N LEU A 373 4.61 -31.50 5.62
CA LEU A 373 5.69 -30.55 5.77
C LEU A 373 5.46 -29.57 6.93
N GLY A 374 4.22 -29.14 7.18
CA GLY A 374 3.89 -28.32 8.35
C GLY A 374 4.09 -29.07 9.68
N ILE A 375 3.80 -30.37 9.72
CA ILE A 375 4.09 -31.22 10.90
C ILE A 375 5.61 -31.38 11.08
N LEU A 376 6.36 -31.65 10.00
CA LEU A 376 7.83 -31.71 10.04
C LEU A 376 8.46 -30.39 10.50
N LEU A 377 8.01 -29.26 9.96
CA LEU A 377 8.51 -27.93 10.31
C LEU A 377 8.35 -27.65 11.81
N LYS A 378 7.21 -28.03 12.40
CA LYS A 378 6.95 -27.85 13.84
C LYS A 378 7.71 -28.82 14.74
N ARG A 379 8.08 -30.02 14.26
CA ARG A 379 8.76 -31.04 15.08
C ARG A 379 10.29 -31.01 14.93
N GLU A 380 10.79 -30.91 13.70
CA GLU A 380 12.21 -31.03 13.37
C GLU A 380 12.87 -29.68 13.00
N GLY A 381 12.06 -28.65 12.72
CA GLY A 381 12.53 -27.33 12.32
C GLY A 381 12.77 -27.14 10.81
N PRO A 382 13.10 -25.90 10.37
CA PRO A 382 13.15 -25.50 8.97
C PRO A 382 14.30 -26.14 8.16
N ASN A 383 15.38 -26.52 8.84
CA ASN A 383 16.62 -27.00 8.23
C ASN A 383 16.70 -28.54 8.17
N PHE A 384 15.70 -29.25 8.67
CA PHE A 384 15.67 -30.71 8.61
C PHE A 384 15.68 -31.21 7.16
N ILE A 385 16.48 -32.24 6.88
CA ILE A 385 16.75 -32.69 5.51
C ILE A 385 15.70 -33.74 5.09
N THR A 386 15.02 -33.45 3.98
CA THR A 386 14.14 -34.38 3.25
C THR A 386 14.84 -34.84 1.96
N LYS A 387 14.30 -35.86 1.28
CA LYS A 387 14.79 -36.33 -0.03
C LYS A 387 14.95 -35.22 -1.07
N GLU A 388 14.11 -34.19 -0.98
CA GLU A 388 14.07 -33.09 -1.93
C GLU A 388 15.02 -31.93 -1.55
N GLY A 389 15.47 -31.82 -0.29
CA GLY A 389 16.20 -30.66 0.25
C GLY A 389 15.77 -30.38 1.70
N THR A 390 16.05 -29.20 2.26
CA THR A 390 15.51 -28.87 3.59
C THR A 390 13.98 -28.83 3.58
N VAL A 391 13.34 -28.95 4.75
CA VAL A 391 11.88 -28.75 4.89
C VAL A 391 11.45 -27.42 4.28
N SER A 392 12.23 -26.36 4.49
CA SER A 392 11.99 -25.04 3.88
C SER A 392 12.04 -25.08 2.35
N ASP A 393 13.07 -25.68 1.75
CA ASP A 393 13.20 -25.82 0.29
C ASP A 393 12.07 -26.66 -0.32
N HIS A 394 11.57 -27.64 0.43
CA HIS A 394 10.47 -28.50 0.01
C HIS A 394 9.15 -27.71 0.06
N ILE A 395 8.88 -26.96 1.13
CA ILE A 395 7.70 -26.08 1.22
C ILE A 395 7.74 -25.01 0.12
N GLU A 396 8.90 -24.41 -0.16
CA GLU A 396 9.07 -23.41 -1.23
C GLU A 396 8.75 -23.98 -2.63
N ARG A 397 9.10 -25.24 -2.89
CA ARG A 397 8.69 -25.92 -4.13
C ARG A 397 7.21 -26.25 -4.18
N VAL A 398 6.63 -26.73 -3.07
CA VAL A 398 5.19 -27.00 -3.00
C VAL A 398 4.41 -25.70 -3.19
N TYR A 399 4.86 -24.61 -2.59
CA TYR A 399 4.34 -23.26 -2.79
C TYR A 399 4.36 -22.84 -4.27
N ARG A 400 5.52 -22.90 -4.94
CA ARG A 400 5.64 -22.55 -6.37
C ARG A 400 4.77 -23.45 -7.27
N ARG A 401 4.72 -24.76 -7.00
CA ARG A 401 3.91 -25.74 -7.76
C ARG A 401 2.40 -25.59 -7.50
N ALA A 402 2.01 -25.22 -6.29
CA ALA A 402 0.63 -24.93 -5.95
C ALA A 402 0.17 -23.62 -6.59
N GLY A 403 1.05 -22.62 -6.64
CA GLY A 403 0.84 -21.35 -7.31
C GLY A 403 0.60 -21.49 -8.81
N SER A 404 1.49 -22.21 -9.52
CA SER A 404 1.31 -22.48 -10.96
C SER A 404 0.05 -23.31 -11.28
N LYS A 405 -0.48 -24.05 -10.31
CA LYS A 405 -1.74 -24.81 -10.37
C LYS A 405 -2.93 -24.12 -9.68
N LYS A 406 -2.77 -22.85 -9.27
CA LYS A 406 -3.82 -22.02 -8.63
C LYS A 406 -4.53 -22.71 -7.45
N LEU A 407 -3.82 -23.55 -6.69
CA LEU A 407 -4.35 -24.24 -5.52
C LEU A 407 -4.28 -23.33 -4.28
N TRP A 408 -5.09 -22.27 -4.25
CA TRP A 408 -4.95 -21.15 -3.32
C TRP A 408 -4.87 -21.54 -1.84
N SER A 409 -5.69 -22.47 -1.34
CA SER A 409 -5.57 -22.93 0.06
C SER A 409 -4.24 -23.62 0.38
N VAL A 410 -3.58 -24.23 -0.61
CA VAL A 410 -2.26 -24.84 -0.45
C VAL A 410 -1.18 -23.75 -0.47
N VAL A 411 -1.34 -22.76 -1.36
CA VAL A 411 -0.50 -21.57 -1.45
C VAL A 411 -0.54 -20.75 -0.15
N HIS A 412 -1.73 -20.45 0.38
CA HIS A 412 -1.93 -19.73 1.64
C HIS A 412 -1.24 -20.44 2.81
N ARG A 413 -1.41 -21.76 2.93
CA ARG A 413 -0.76 -22.55 3.99
C ARG A 413 0.77 -22.57 3.83
N ALA A 414 1.28 -22.81 2.62
CA ALA A 414 2.72 -22.85 2.39
C ALA A 414 3.40 -21.47 2.60
N ALA A 415 2.74 -20.37 2.19
CA ALA A 415 3.21 -19.01 2.45
C ALA A 415 3.28 -18.70 3.95
N SER A 416 2.30 -19.18 4.75
CA SER A 416 2.29 -19.03 6.21
C SER A 416 3.42 -19.82 6.89
N LEU A 417 3.60 -21.09 6.51
CA LEU A 417 4.68 -21.94 7.03
C LEU A 417 6.08 -21.34 6.76
N LEU A 418 6.25 -20.67 5.61
CA LEU A 418 7.47 -19.93 5.25
C LEU A 418 7.55 -18.52 5.87
N SER A 419 6.52 -18.10 6.59
CA SER A 419 6.37 -16.76 7.16
C SER A 419 6.61 -15.64 6.14
N LYS A 420 6.10 -15.80 4.91
CA LYS A 420 6.25 -14.81 3.83
C LYS A 420 5.45 -13.55 4.13
N VAL A 421 5.97 -12.40 3.70
CA VAL A 421 5.31 -11.10 3.80
C VAL A 421 5.36 -10.39 2.46
N VAL A 422 4.30 -9.66 2.17
CA VAL A 422 4.13 -8.90 0.93
C VAL A 422 4.60 -7.45 1.07
N ASP A 423 5.41 -6.98 0.12
CA ASP A 423 6.10 -5.68 0.22
C ASP A 423 5.15 -4.47 0.20
N SER A 424 3.99 -4.61 -0.44
CA SER A 424 2.94 -3.58 -0.52
C SER A 424 2.13 -3.40 0.77
N LEU A 425 2.38 -4.18 1.81
CA LEU A 425 1.62 -4.14 3.05
C LEU A 425 1.78 -2.82 3.83
N ALA A 426 3.01 -2.36 4.03
CA ALA A 426 3.31 -1.11 4.74
C ALA A 426 2.70 0.15 4.04
N PRO A 427 2.81 0.33 2.71
CA PRO A 427 2.09 1.42 2.03
C PRO A 427 0.56 1.25 2.07
N SER A 428 0.02 0.02 2.02
CA SER A 428 -1.42 -0.22 2.14
C SER A 428 -1.99 0.18 3.51
N ILE A 429 -1.28 -0.13 4.60
CA ILE A 429 -1.57 0.37 5.95
C ILE A 429 -1.49 1.90 5.97
N THR A 430 -0.47 2.49 5.34
CA THR A 430 -0.29 3.95 5.29
C THR A 430 -1.47 4.63 4.58
N ASN A 431 -2.01 4.05 3.52
CA ASN A 431 -3.21 4.56 2.84
C ASN A 431 -4.44 4.62 3.78
N VAL A 432 -4.63 3.61 4.62
CA VAL A 432 -5.71 3.61 5.64
C VAL A 432 -5.50 4.72 6.67
N LEU A 433 -4.27 4.86 7.18
CA LEU A 433 -3.90 5.86 8.19
C LEU A 433 -4.05 7.30 7.68
N VAL A 434 -3.68 7.58 6.42
CA VAL A 434 -3.79 8.92 5.80
C VAL A 434 -5.25 9.35 5.65
N GLN A 435 -6.19 8.42 5.53
CA GLN A 435 -7.64 8.67 5.51
C GLN A 435 -8.23 8.83 6.92
N GLY A 436 -7.39 8.99 7.96
CA GLY A 436 -7.81 9.23 9.34
C GLY A 436 -8.40 8.00 10.03
N LYS A 437 -8.09 6.79 9.55
CA LYS A 437 -8.62 5.52 10.09
C LYS A 437 -7.51 4.66 10.67
N GLN A 438 -7.88 3.81 11.63
CA GLN A 438 -7.00 2.79 12.19
C GLN A 438 -7.27 1.43 11.53
N VAL A 439 -6.28 0.54 11.52
CA VAL A 439 -6.45 -0.88 11.16
C VAL A 439 -6.04 -1.76 12.34
N THR A 440 -6.73 -2.89 12.55
CA THR A 440 -6.33 -3.87 13.56
C THR A 440 -6.05 -5.25 12.96
N LEU A 441 -5.01 -5.90 13.47
CA LEU A 441 -4.56 -7.22 13.05
C LEU A 441 -4.64 -8.19 14.23
N GLY A 442 -5.28 -9.34 14.01
CA GLY A 442 -5.52 -10.35 15.05
C GLY A 442 -6.71 -11.22 14.68
N ALA A 443 -6.70 -12.46 15.17
CA ALA A 443 -7.77 -13.42 14.90
C ALA A 443 -9.12 -12.98 15.51
N PHE A 444 -10.22 -13.35 14.87
CA PHE A 444 -11.58 -13.07 15.38
C PHE A 444 -11.76 -13.60 16.82
N GLY A 445 -12.30 -12.76 17.70
CA GLY A 445 -12.52 -13.12 19.11
C GLY A 445 -11.27 -13.11 20.01
N HIS A 446 -10.09 -12.77 19.48
CA HIS A 446 -8.82 -12.74 20.23
C HIS A 446 -8.25 -11.32 20.39
N GLU A 447 -7.06 -11.23 20.99
CA GLU A 447 -6.32 -9.97 21.08
C GLU A 447 -5.95 -9.45 19.68
N GLU A 448 -6.29 -8.18 19.43
CA GLU A 448 -5.96 -7.47 18.20
C GLU A 448 -4.94 -6.35 18.46
N GLU A 449 -3.91 -6.28 17.64
CA GLU A 449 -2.97 -5.16 17.65
C GLU A 449 -3.55 -3.96 16.90
N VAL A 450 -3.44 -2.76 17.47
CA VAL A 450 -4.02 -1.53 16.89
C VAL A 450 -2.94 -0.72 16.19
N ILE A 451 -3.01 -0.63 14.87
CA ILE A 451 -2.07 0.17 14.08
C ILE A 451 -2.66 1.56 13.86
N SER A 452 -2.11 2.54 14.60
CA SER A 452 -2.49 3.97 14.55
C SER A 452 -1.44 4.86 13.90
N ASN A 453 -0.28 4.32 13.53
CA ASN A 453 0.84 5.04 12.93
C ASN A 453 1.62 4.13 11.97
N PRO A 454 2.35 4.67 10.99
CA PRO A 454 3.13 3.85 10.06
C PRO A 454 4.18 3.03 10.81
N LEU A 455 4.26 1.73 10.48
CA LEU A 455 5.19 0.77 11.07
C LEU A 455 6.20 0.28 10.00
N SER A 456 7.34 -0.25 10.43
CA SER A 456 8.29 -0.88 9.50
C SER A 456 7.82 -2.29 9.10
N PRO A 457 8.20 -2.80 7.90
CA PRO A 457 7.79 -4.13 7.45
C PRO A 457 8.13 -5.25 8.45
N ARG A 458 9.26 -5.15 9.16
CA ARG A 458 9.66 -6.11 10.21
C ARG A 458 8.70 -6.13 11.40
N VAL A 459 8.23 -4.97 11.86
CA VAL A 459 7.25 -4.89 12.96
C VAL A 459 5.91 -5.45 12.51
N ILE A 460 5.46 -5.12 11.29
CA ILE A 460 4.20 -5.62 10.75
C ILE A 460 4.24 -7.15 10.59
N LYS A 461 5.35 -7.72 10.09
CA LYS A 461 5.59 -9.17 10.02
C LYS A 461 5.39 -9.84 11.39
N ASN A 462 6.01 -9.29 12.43
CA ASN A 462 5.93 -9.85 13.78
C ASN A 462 4.49 -9.81 14.32
N ILE A 463 3.76 -8.71 14.11
CA ILE A 463 2.35 -8.57 14.53
C ILE A 463 1.49 -9.67 13.87
N ILE A 464 1.62 -9.87 12.56
CA ILE A 464 0.83 -10.85 11.81
C ILE A 464 1.06 -12.27 12.32
N TYR A 465 2.31 -12.71 12.35
CA TYR A 465 2.61 -14.10 12.70
C TYR A 465 2.49 -14.39 14.20
N TYR A 466 2.36 -13.36 15.05
CA TYR A 466 2.10 -13.49 16.48
C TYR A 466 0.61 -13.41 16.84
N LYS A 467 -0.17 -12.49 16.25
CA LYS A 467 -1.59 -12.25 16.60
C LYS A 467 -2.60 -12.95 15.67
N CYS A 468 -2.24 -13.22 14.41
CA CYS A 468 -3.15 -13.81 13.41
C CYS A 468 -2.98 -15.33 13.22
N ASN A 469 -2.00 -15.96 13.87
CA ASN A 469 -1.64 -17.37 13.69
C ASN A 469 -2.08 -18.24 14.89
N THR A 470 -3.25 -17.96 15.47
CA THR A 470 -3.71 -18.62 16.72
C THR A 470 -4.48 -19.92 16.47
N HIS A 471 -5.27 -20.00 15.39
CA HIS A 471 -6.14 -21.14 15.08
C HIS A 471 -5.83 -21.74 13.72
N ASP A 472 -5.95 -20.97 12.64
CA ASP A 472 -5.56 -21.38 11.28
C ASP A 472 -4.35 -20.57 10.80
N GLU A 473 -3.27 -21.27 10.45
CA GLU A 473 -2.07 -20.70 9.84
C GLU A 473 -2.39 -19.89 8.59
N ARG A 474 -3.45 -20.23 7.84
CA ARG A 474 -3.87 -19.53 6.62
C ARG A 474 -4.37 -18.11 6.91
N GLU A 475 -4.84 -17.82 8.13
CA GLU A 475 -5.42 -16.52 8.48
C GLU A 475 -4.37 -15.39 8.44
N ALA A 476 -3.15 -15.64 8.92
CA ALA A 476 -2.04 -14.70 8.85
C ALA A 476 -1.68 -14.24 7.42
N VAL A 477 -2.00 -15.06 6.41
CA VAL A 477 -1.79 -14.74 5.00
C VAL A 477 -3.00 -13.99 4.44
N LEU A 478 -4.23 -14.43 4.75
CA LEU A 478 -5.46 -13.75 4.34
C LEU A 478 -5.57 -12.33 4.91
N GLN A 479 -5.14 -12.09 6.16
CA GLN A 479 -5.16 -10.73 6.73
C GLN A 479 -4.23 -9.76 5.99
N GLN A 480 -3.07 -10.21 5.48
CA GLN A 480 -2.19 -9.37 4.67
C GLN A 480 -2.84 -8.96 3.36
N GLU A 481 -3.47 -9.92 2.71
CA GLU A 481 -4.22 -9.73 1.47
C GLU A 481 -5.38 -8.74 1.66
N LEU A 482 -6.19 -8.90 2.70
CA LEU A 482 -7.29 -7.97 3.00
C LEU A 482 -6.79 -6.55 3.29
N VAL A 483 -5.66 -6.39 3.99
CA VAL A 483 -5.06 -5.07 4.24
C VAL A 483 -4.63 -4.39 2.93
N ILE A 484 -4.11 -5.14 1.95
CA ILE A 484 -3.80 -4.62 0.61
C ILE A 484 -5.08 -4.18 -0.10
N HIS A 485 -6.09 -5.06 -0.17
CA HIS A 485 -7.35 -4.75 -0.85
C HIS A 485 -8.01 -3.52 -0.23
N ILE A 486 -8.10 -3.43 1.10
CA ILE A 486 -8.63 -2.28 1.82
C ILE A 486 -7.81 -1.02 1.55
N GLY A 487 -6.47 -1.12 1.58
CA GLY A 487 -5.56 0.00 1.28
C GLY A 487 -5.73 0.57 -0.13
N TRP A 488 -6.11 -0.25 -1.12
CA TRP A 488 -6.50 0.20 -2.45
C TRP A 488 -7.92 0.78 -2.49
N ILE A 489 -8.92 0.06 -1.97
CA ILE A 489 -10.33 0.45 -2.03
C ILE A 489 -10.53 1.79 -1.32
N ILE A 490 -9.92 2.00 -0.14
CA ILE A 490 -10.06 3.26 0.61
C ILE A 490 -9.41 4.46 -0.10
N SER A 491 -8.35 4.22 -0.88
CA SER A 491 -7.62 5.28 -1.60
C SER A 491 -8.43 5.82 -2.78
N ASN A 492 -9.16 4.93 -3.46
CA ASN A 492 -9.94 5.25 -4.65
C ASN A 492 -11.41 5.56 -4.33
N ASN A 493 -12.01 4.89 -3.34
CA ASN A 493 -13.42 4.96 -2.94
C ASN A 493 -13.57 5.12 -1.41
N PRO A 494 -13.12 6.23 -0.79
CA PRO A 494 -13.13 6.42 0.66
C PRO A 494 -14.54 6.41 1.28
N GLU A 495 -15.58 6.73 0.50
CA GLU A 495 -16.99 6.72 0.96
C GLU A 495 -17.47 5.34 1.43
N LEU A 496 -16.92 4.23 0.91
CA LEU A 496 -17.25 2.86 1.35
C LEU A 496 -16.87 2.61 2.82
N PHE A 497 -15.98 3.42 3.38
CA PHE A 497 -15.54 3.35 4.77
C PHE A 497 -16.04 4.53 5.60
N ARG A 498 -17.08 5.24 5.15
CA ARG A 498 -17.69 6.34 5.89
C ARG A 498 -18.31 5.84 7.19
N GLY A 499 -18.09 6.56 8.29
CA GLY A 499 -18.48 6.12 9.64
C GLY A 499 -17.52 5.09 10.29
N MET A 500 -16.71 4.37 9.51
CA MET A 500 -15.69 3.47 10.06
C MET A 500 -14.47 4.26 10.55
N LEU A 501 -14.21 4.28 11.86
CA LEU A 501 -12.99 4.87 12.44
C LEU A 501 -11.84 3.85 12.56
N LYS A 502 -12.18 2.58 12.79
CA LYS A 502 -11.26 1.46 12.96
C LYS A 502 -11.74 0.29 12.12
N ILE A 503 -10.87 -0.20 11.25
CA ILE A 503 -11.11 -1.33 10.35
C ILE A 503 -10.50 -2.57 10.99
N ARG A 504 -11.33 -3.51 11.45
CA ARG A 504 -10.89 -4.71 12.19
C ARG A 504 -10.83 -5.92 11.26
N ILE A 505 -9.64 -6.37 10.88
CA ILE A 505 -9.48 -7.33 9.78
C ILE A 505 -10.06 -8.71 10.15
N GLY A 506 -9.85 -9.21 11.37
CA GLY A 506 -10.45 -10.48 11.82
C GLY A 506 -11.99 -10.48 11.80
N TRP A 507 -12.63 -9.33 12.08
CA TRP A 507 -14.08 -9.19 11.99
C TRP A 507 -14.59 -9.14 10.55
N ILE A 508 -13.78 -8.61 9.62
CA ILE A 508 -14.07 -8.65 8.19
C ILE A 508 -13.97 -10.08 7.67
N ILE A 509 -12.96 -10.86 8.09
CA ILE A 509 -12.87 -12.30 7.77
C ILE A 509 -14.13 -13.04 8.23
N HIS A 510 -14.55 -12.82 9.48
CA HIS A 510 -15.75 -13.48 10.00
C HIS A 510 -17.04 -13.07 9.24
N ALA A 511 -17.15 -11.81 8.83
CA ALA A 511 -18.24 -11.36 7.96
C ALA A 511 -18.19 -11.99 6.55
N MET A 512 -16.99 -12.24 6.01
CA MET A 512 -16.78 -12.95 4.74
C MET A 512 -17.19 -14.41 4.81
N GLU A 513 -16.87 -15.11 5.90
CA GLU A 513 -17.34 -16.47 6.16
C GLU A 513 -18.87 -16.53 6.25
N TYR A 514 -19.49 -15.59 6.96
CA TYR A 514 -20.94 -15.52 7.13
C TYR A 514 -21.67 -15.21 5.80
N GLU A 515 -21.15 -14.27 4.99
CA GLU A 515 -21.70 -13.98 3.67
C GLU A 515 -21.55 -15.18 2.69
N LEU A 516 -20.46 -15.96 2.78
CA LEU A 516 -20.31 -17.21 2.04
C LEU A 516 -21.32 -18.29 2.48
N GLN A 517 -21.64 -18.37 3.76
CA GLN A 517 -22.69 -19.26 4.27
C GLN A 517 -24.07 -18.86 3.71
N ILE A 518 -24.41 -17.56 3.73
CA ILE A 518 -25.66 -17.05 3.15
C ILE A 518 -25.75 -17.37 1.65
N ARG A 519 -24.67 -17.18 0.88
CA ARG A 519 -24.61 -17.52 -0.55
C ARG A 519 -24.70 -19.02 -0.83
N GLY A 520 -24.26 -19.85 0.11
CA GLY A 520 -24.28 -21.31 -0.01
C GLY A 520 -25.70 -21.90 0.04
N GLY A 521 -26.56 -21.34 0.89
CA GLY A 521 -27.84 -21.97 1.23
C GLY A 521 -27.61 -23.38 1.78
N ASP A 522 -28.29 -24.38 1.22
CA ASP A 522 -28.12 -25.80 1.60
C ASP A 522 -26.83 -26.45 1.06
N LYS A 523 -25.99 -25.74 0.29
CA LYS A 523 -24.72 -26.28 -0.22
C LYS A 523 -23.64 -26.26 0.87
N PRO A 524 -22.68 -27.21 0.86
CA PRO A 524 -21.55 -27.16 1.78
C PRO A 524 -20.81 -25.83 1.65
N ALA A 525 -20.53 -25.20 2.80
CA ALA A 525 -19.90 -23.89 2.86
C ALA A 525 -18.58 -23.87 2.07
N ILE A 526 -18.42 -22.85 1.22
CA ILE A 526 -17.17 -22.64 0.48
C ILE A 526 -16.12 -22.15 1.48
N ASP A 527 -15.05 -22.93 1.66
CA ASP A 527 -13.89 -22.52 2.46
C ASP A 527 -13.28 -21.24 1.86
N LEU A 528 -13.33 -20.15 2.62
CA LEU A 528 -12.82 -18.82 2.26
C LEU A 528 -11.36 -18.88 1.79
N TYR A 529 -10.55 -19.76 2.39
CA TYR A 529 -9.14 -19.90 2.03
C TYR A 529 -8.90 -20.63 0.70
N GLN A 530 -9.94 -21.17 0.04
CA GLN A 530 -9.86 -21.72 -1.32
C GLN A 530 -10.04 -20.66 -2.42
N LEU A 531 -10.56 -19.48 -2.08
CA LEU A 531 -10.78 -18.40 -3.04
C LEU A 531 -9.45 -17.87 -3.58
N SER A 532 -9.44 -17.50 -4.86
CA SER A 532 -8.35 -16.76 -5.47
C SER A 532 -8.30 -15.31 -4.97
N PRO A 533 -7.15 -14.63 -5.08
CA PRO A 533 -7.03 -13.25 -4.59
C PRO A 533 -8.04 -12.26 -5.18
N SER A 534 -8.41 -12.45 -6.46
CA SER A 534 -9.48 -11.68 -7.09
C SER A 534 -10.86 -11.99 -6.50
N GLU A 535 -11.17 -13.25 -6.19
CA GLU A 535 -12.44 -13.63 -5.53
C GLU A 535 -12.53 -13.11 -4.08
N VAL A 536 -11.44 -13.13 -3.32
CA VAL A 536 -11.35 -12.52 -1.98
C VAL A 536 -11.63 -11.01 -2.05
N LYS A 537 -11.06 -10.30 -3.04
CA LYS A 537 -11.29 -8.87 -3.28
C LYS A 537 -12.75 -8.57 -3.64
N GLN A 538 -13.39 -9.39 -4.47
CA GLN A 538 -14.81 -9.21 -4.81
C GLN A 538 -15.72 -9.47 -3.61
N LEU A 539 -15.51 -10.54 -2.85
CA LEU A 539 -16.28 -10.82 -1.64
C LEU A 539 -16.15 -9.71 -0.59
N LEU A 540 -14.96 -9.11 -0.44
CA LEU A 540 -14.75 -7.93 0.40
C LEU A 540 -15.56 -6.72 -0.09
N LEU A 541 -15.58 -6.45 -1.40
CA LEU A 541 -16.36 -5.35 -1.98
C LEU A 541 -17.87 -5.55 -1.75
N ASP A 542 -18.36 -6.77 -1.90
CA ASP A 542 -19.77 -7.12 -1.70
C ASP A 542 -20.25 -6.88 -0.25
N ILE A 543 -19.34 -6.95 0.73
CA ILE A 543 -19.63 -6.73 2.16
C ILE A 543 -19.49 -5.25 2.54
N LEU A 544 -18.59 -4.52 1.87
CA LEU A 544 -18.43 -3.07 2.06
C LEU A 544 -19.51 -2.26 1.35
N GLN A 545 -20.11 -2.78 0.28
CA GLN A 545 -21.21 -2.12 -0.42
C GLN A 545 -22.55 -2.41 0.27
N PRO A 546 -23.33 -1.38 0.68
CA PRO A 546 -24.67 -1.60 1.17
C PRO A 546 -25.53 -2.20 0.04
N GLN A 547 -26.18 -3.33 0.32
CA GLN A 547 -27.00 -4.04 -0.66
C GLN A 547 -28.14 -3.13 -1.16
N GLN A 548 -28.00 -2.64 -2.40
CA GLN A 548 -29.00 -1.78 -3.07
C GLN A 548 -30.25 -2.55 -3.54
N ASN A 549 -30.22 -3.88 -3.48
CA ASN A 549 -31.38 -4.74 -3.72
C ASN A 549 -31.71 -5.52 -2.45
N GLY A 550 -32.98 -5.48 -2.04
CA GLY A 550 -33.44 -6.21 -0.85
C GLY A 550 -33.22 -7.71 -0.99
N ARG A 551 -32.71 -8.32 0.08
CA ARG A 551 -32.81 -9.74 0.37
C ARG A 551 -34.05 -10.01 1.22
#